data_AF-A0A958ZNI3-F1
#
_entry.id   AF-A0A958ZNI3-F1
#
_cell.length_a   1.000
_cell.length_b   1.000
_cell.length_c   1.000
_cell.angle_alpha   90.00
_cell.angle_beta   90.00
_cell.angle_gamma   90.00
#
_symmetry.space_group_name_H-M   'P 1'
#
loop_
_entity.id
_entity.type
_entity.pdbx_description
1 polymer ?
#
loop_
_entity_poly.entity_id
_entity_poly.type
_entity_poly.pdbx_seq_one_letter_code
_entity_poly.pdbx_strand_id
1 'polypeptide(L)' 'MSSNDNFFEKVYEVARKIPYGRVTSYGAIAKYLGAARSARMVGWA' A
#
# COMPACT_ATOMS: atom_id res chain seq x y z
N MET A 1 1.18 18.53 10.27
CA MET A 1 0.67 17.49 9.34
C MET A 1 1.45 16.20 9.60
N SER A 2 0.79 15.20 10.17
CA SER A 2 1.35 13.90 10.53
C SER A 2 1.83 13.13 9.30
N SER A 3 3.15 12.89 9.19
CA SER A 3 3.77 12.21 8.04
C SER A 3 3.24 10.79 7.75
N ASN A 4 2.50 10.18 8.68
CA ASN A 4 1.92 8.84 8.53
C ASN A 4 0.70 8.82 7.61
N ASP A 5 -0.11 9.87 7.60
CA ASP A 5 -1.36 9.90 6.82
C ASP A 5 -1.06 9.76 5.32
N ASN A 6 0.02 10.41 4.87
CA ASN A 6 0.50 10.33 3.49
C ASN A 6 0.94 8.92 3.05
N PHE A 7 1.36 8.04 3.98
CA PHE A 7 1.74 6.67 3.63
C PHE A 7 0.50 5.80 3.42
N PHE A 8 -0.47 5.92 4.34
CA PHE A 8 -1.74 5.20 4.27
C PHE A 8 -2.55 5.59 3.03
N GLU A 9 -2.66 6.89 2.73
CA GLU A 9 -3.35 7.37 1.53
C GLU A 9 -2.77 6.79 0.24
N LYS A 10 -1.43 6.72 0.14
CA LYS A 10 -0.75 6.11 -1.02
C LYS A 10 -1.04 4.61 -1.13
N VAL A 11 -1.15 3.89 -0.01
CA VAL A 11 -1.56 2.47 -0.03
C VAL A 11 -2.98 2.33 -0.58
N TYR A 12 -3.92 3.15 -0.10
CA TYR A 12 -5.30 3.12 -0.58
C TYR A 12 -5.43 3.51 -2.06
N GLU A 13 -4.66 4.50 -2.54
CA GLU A 13 -4.62 4.85 -3.96
C GLU A 13 -4.15 3.69 -4.85
N VAL A 14 -3.14 2.94 -4.41
CA VAL A 14 -2.65 1.77 -5.15
C VAL A 14 -3.67 0.63 -5.10
N ALA A 15 -4.28 0.39 -3.94
CA ALA A 15 -5.31 -0.63 -3.79
C ALA A 15 -6.52 -0.38 -4.70
N ARG A 16 -6.94 0.89 -4.85
CA ARG A 16 -8.04 1.28 -5.75
C ARG A 16 -7.75 1.06 -7.24
N LYS A 17 -6.49 0.94 -7.64
CA LYS A 17 -6.09 0.68 -9.03
C LYS A 17 -6.13 -0.80 -9.39
N ILE A 18 -6.33 -1.70 -8.42
CA ILE A 18 -6.38 -3.14 -8.68
C ILE A 18 -7.69 -3.45 -9.40
N PRO A 19 -7.64 -4.01 -10.63
CA PRO A 19 -8.84 -4.30 -11.39
C PRO A 19 -9.60 -5.48 -10.77
N TYR A 20 -10.91 -5.52 -11.01
CA TYR A 20 -11.76 -6.59 -10.51
C TYR A 20 -11.28 -7.98 -10.96
N GLY A 21 -11.37 -8.96 -10.06
CA GLY A 21 -10.91 -10.33 -10.31
C GLY A 21 -9.37 -10.50 -10.24
N ARG A 22 -8.61 -9.44 -9.95
CA ARG A 22 -7.18 -9.51 -9.63
C ARG A 22 -6.97 -9.25 -8.16
N VAL A 23 -5.90 -9.84 -7.64
CA VAL A 23 -5.43 -9.64 -6.27
C VAL A 23 -3.96 -9.23 -6.30
N THR A 24 -3.54 -8.46 -5.30
CA THR A 24 -2.14 -8.14 -5.07
C THR A 24 -1.76 -8.48 -3.64
N SER A 25 -0.47 -8.56 -3.35
CA SER A 25 0.03 -8.80 -1.98
C SER A 25 0.45 -7.49 -1.32
N TYR A 26 0.38 -7.45 0.02
CA TYR A 26 0.87 -6.29 0.80
C TYR A 26 2.35 -5.99 0.53
N GLY A 27 3.17 -7.03 0.31
CA GLY A 27 4.56 -6.87 -0.09
C GLY A 27 4.73 -6.24 -1.48
N ALA A 28 3.85 -6.56 -2.43
CA ALA A 28 3.88 -5.95 -3.76
C ALA A 28 3.52 -4.46 -3.70
N ILE A 29 2.49 -4.09 -2.93
CA ILE A 29 2.14 -2.67 -2.70
C ILE A 29 3.27 -1.93 -2.00
N ALA A 30 3.84 -2.52 -0.94
CA ALA A 30 4.94 -1.92 -0.20
C ALA A 30 6.19 -1.73 -1.08
N LYS A 31 6.52 -2.72 -1.93
CA LYS A 31 7.61 -2.63 -2.91
C LYS A 31 7.35 -1.56 -3.97
N TYR A 32 6.11 -1.46 -4.46
CA TYR A 32 5.70 -0.43 -5.42
C TYR A 32 5.87 0.98 -4.86
N LEU A 33 5.62 1.17 -3.56
CA LEU A 33 5.81 2.43 -2.85
C LEU A 33 7.28 2.69 -2.40
N GLY A 34 8.23 1.84 -2.80
CA GLY A 34 9.64 1.96 -2.41
C GLY A 34 9.95 1.53 -0.96
N ALA A 35 8.95 1.02 -0.25
CA ALA A 35 9.03 0.60 1.15
C ALA A 35 8.96 -0.93 1.25
N ALA A 36 9.83 -1.65 0.52
CA ALA A 36 9.76 -3.11 0.35
C ALA A 36 9.74 -3.93 1.67
N ARG A 37 10.16 -3.36 2.80
CA ARG A 37 10.11 -3.98 4.14
C ARG A 37 8.89 -3.60 4.99
N SER A 38 8.02 -2.73 4.49
CA SER A 38 6.86 -2.20 5.21
C SER A 38 5.56 -2.95 4.93
N ALA A 39 5.64 -4.19 4.41
CA ALA A 39 4.46 -5.01 4.09
C ALA A 39 3.50 -5.16 5.29
N ARG A 40 4.02 -5.25 6.51
CA ARG A 40 3.20 -5.30 7.74
C ARG A 40 2.43 -4.01 8.00
N MET A 41 3.03 -2.86 7.67
CA MET A 41 2.42 -1.54 7.83
C MET A 41 1.31 -1.32 6.79
N VAL A 42 1.48 -1.83 5.57
CA VAL A 42 0.42 -1.85 4.54
C VAL A 42 -0.75 -2.74 4.96
N GLY A 43 -0.53 -3.80 5.74
CA GLY A 43 -1.62 -4.63 6.28
C GLY A 43 -2.44 -3.96 7.39
N TRP A 44 -1.92 -2.90 8.02
CA TRP A 44 -2.65 -2.06 8.99
C TRP A 44 -3.38 -0.88 8.32
N ALA A 45 -3.14 -0.68 7.02
CA ALA A 45 -3.72 0.34 6.18
C ALA A 45 -5.05 -0.14 5.56
#